data_AF-A0A9N8ZXP4-F1
#
_entry.id   AF-A0A9N8ZXP4-F1
#
_cell.length_a   1.000
_cell.length_b   1.000
_cell.length_c   1.000
_cell.angle_alpha   90.00
_cell.angle_beta   90.00
_cell.angle_gamma   90.00
#
_symmetry.space_group_name_H-M   'P 1'
#
loop_
_entity.id
_entity.type
_entity.pdbx_description
1 polymer ?
#
loop_
_entity_poly.entity_id
_entity_poly.type
_entity_poly.pdbx_seq_one_letter_code
_entity_poly.pdbx_strand_id
1 'polypeptide(L)'
;MDYNADIPFEKKPAPGFYDISDEKNRQLEQGFSSGLHKLDAKASQLNKLKQAEQINKRRKLVLPSPQVGENELEEIVKIGFAGENVRAVVGETENVSSLGDYTPSTSGLPLRTPRTLGGSMQTPRTPATILSLRTPRTPASASAATIKQLRAGLSNLPAPKNDFEIVLPNIEVQEDQKDDMKGIDEDASDRDKKIKAQLEEEERLRLLRRSQAIQRDLPRPTQINPKLILEVASYESPSSDLLEIEKLINTEMVQLLNHDAIMYPIHGSKIVGGNVDESFEEFPDDLIDKARKAIDEELAISTNDNLIISEVDNFYDIWQRLHENPENSYFPKDLEARSRTLSKNISEMFEEIEQAKIELNSFRSLNISEKDVIPKRMETIQDEVNYLIKRESELQQRYAQLSTEKHELQERINSLQKEKENKDNQELINE
;
A
#
# COMPACT_ATOMS: atom_id res chain seq x y z
N MET A 1 29.60 21.87 33.58
CA MET A 1 30.81 21.12 33.21
C MET A 1 30.85 21.07 31.71
N ASP A 2 31.79 21.78 31.10
CA ASP A 2 32.10 21.62 29.68
C ASP A 2 33.28 20.64 29.60
N TYR A 3 33.00 19.43 29.11
CA TYR A 3 33.95 18.33 29.02
C TYR A 3 35.02 18.54 27.94
N ASN A 4 34.87 19.56 27.09
CA ASN A 4 35.84 19.94 26.08
C ASN A 4 36.75 21.09 26.54
N ALA A 5 36.33 21.86 27.55
CA ALA A 5 37.10 23.00 28.09
C ALA A 5 38.05 22.59 29.21
N ASP A 6 37.59 21.75 30.15
CA ASP A 6 38.35 21.29 31.32
C ASP A 6 38.27 19.77 31.46
N ILE A 7 39.35 19.13 31.95
CA ILE A 7 39.35 17.71 32.32
C ILE A 7 38.66 17.55 33.69
N PRO A 8 37.47 16.95 33.80
CA PRO A 8 36.78 16.86 35.08
C PRO A 8 37.52 15.94 36.05
N PHE A 9 37.67 16.41 37.29
CA PHE A 9 38.37 15.70 38.36
C PHE A 9 39.86 15.40 38.06
N GLU A 10 40.55 16.27 37.31
CA GLU A 10 42.00 16.16 37.05
C GLU A 10 42.79 15.94 38.35
N LYS A 11 43.44 14.78 38.48
CA LYS A 11 44.49 14.53 39.47
C LYS A 11 45.81 14.45 38.74
N LYS A 12 46.69 15.42 39.00
CA LYS A 12 48.04 15.45 38.45
C LYS A 12 48.81 14.20 38.90
N PRO A 13 49.51 13.50 37.99
CA PRO A 13 50.28 12.32 38.34
C PRO A 13 51.37 12.68 39.35
N ALA A 14 51.71 11.75 40.24
CA ALA A 14 52.75 11.97 41.24
C ALA A 14 54.11 12.19 40.55
N PRO A 15 54.90 13.20 40.95
CA PRO A 15 56.20 13.47 40.33
C PRO A 15 57.18 12.31 40.58
N GLY A 16 57.82 11.84 39.52
CA GLY A 16 58.82 10.77 39.56
C GLY A 16 60.26 11.28 39.67
N PHE A 17 61.22 10.36 39.59
CA PHE A 17 62.66 10.65 39.61
C PHE A 17 63.24 11.12 38.25
N TYR A 18 62.43 11.15 37.19
CA TYR A 18 62.82 11.59 35.85
C TYR A 18 62.06 12.85 35.46
N ASP A 19 62.72 13.75 34.72
CA ASP A 19 62.07 14.93 34.16
C ASP A 19 61.16 14.52 32.99
N ILE A 20 59.96 15.11 32.94
CA ILE A 20 58.89 14.81 31.97
C ILE A 20 58.47 16.11 31.25
N SER A 21 59.33 17.14 31.28
CA SER A 21 59.08 18.43 30.64
C SER A 21 59.03 18.33 29.11
N ASP A 22 59.83 17.45 28.51
CA ASP A 22 59.92 17.30 27.05
C ASP A 22 58.67 16.64 26.43
N GLU A 23 58.04 15.68 27.11
CA GLU A 23 56.83 15.02 26.59
C GLU A 23 55.65 15.99 26.44
N LYS A 24 55.56 17.02 27.29
CA LYS A 24 54.49 18.03 27.24
C LYS A 24 54.53 18.89 25.96
N ASN A 25 55.69 18.99 25.32
CA ASN A 25 55.86 19.75 24.08
C ASN A 25 55.56 18.90 22.82
N ARG A 26 55.20 17.62 22.97
CA ARG A 26 54.97 16.70 21.86
C ARG A 26 53.55 16.86 21.29
N GLN A 27 53.41 17.76 20.32
CA GLN A 27 52.16 17.94 19.58
C GLN A 27 51.78 16.67 18.79
N LEU A 28 50.48 16.35 18.76
CA LEU A 28 49.94 15.24 17.99
C LEU A 28 49.58 15.71 16.57
N GLU A 29 50.36 15.29 15.58
CA GLU A 29 50.07 15.43 14.15
C GLU A 29 48.71 14.79 13.80
N GLN A 30 47.66 15.61 13.66
CA GLN A 30 46.35 15.13 13.20
C GLN A 30 46.35 14.91 11.69
N GLY A 31 46.91 13.78 11.26
CA GLY A 31 46.81 13.28 9.89
C GLY A 31 45.37 12.93 9.51
N PHE A 32 44.57 13.92 9.13
CA PHE A 32 43.17 13.75 8.73
C PHE A 32 43.06 13.13 7.32
N SER A 33 43.40 11.84 7.20
CA SER A 33 43.50 11.14 5.92
C SER A 33 42.65 9.86 5.83
N SER A 34 41.58 9.92 5.03
CA SER A 34 40.95 8.78 4.33
C SER A 34 40.29 7.63 5.12
N GLY A 35 40.23 7.70 6.46
CA GLY A 35 39.60 6.64 7.28
C GLY A 35 38.08 6.55 7.14
N LEU A 36 37.36 7.62 7.49
CA LEU A 36 35.93 7.56 7.81
C LEU A 36 35.03 7.13 6.63
N HIS A 37 35.09 7.82 5.49
CA HIS A 37 34.23 7.51 4.33
C HIS A 37 34.46 6.11 3.72
N LYS A 38 35.61 5.46 3.99
CA LYS A 38 35.85 4.06 3.59
C LYS A 38 35.18 3.05 4.52
N LEU A 39 34.85 3.42 5.75
CA LEU A 39 34.16 2.55 6.70
C LEU A 39 32.66 2.48 6.38
N ASP A 40 31.97 3.61 6.19
CA ASP A 40 30.53 3.64 5.91
C ASP A 40 30.18 2.98 4.57
N ALA A 41 30.98 3.23 3.53
CA ALA A 41 30.81 2.59 2.22
C ALA A 41 31.01 1.08 2.31
N LYS A 42 32.01 0.62 3.06
CA LYS A 42 32.32 -0.81 3.24
C LYS A 42 31.30 -1.50 4.16
N ALA A 43 30.80 -0.83 5.19
CA ALA A 43 29.71 -1.32 6.04
C ALA A 43 28.39 -1.47 5.25
N SER A 44 28.08 -0.51 4.39
CA SER A 44 26.90 -0.58 3.51
C SER A 44 27.02 -1.72 2.48
N GLN A 45 28.22 -1.96 1.93
CA GLN A 45 28.49 -3.13 1.08
C GLN A 45 28.42 -4.45 1.87
N LEU A 46 28.93 -4.51 3.10
CA LEU A 46 28.84 -5.69 3.97
C LEU A 46 27.38 -6.03 4.34
N ASN A 47 26.53 -5.03 4.56
CA ASN A 47 25.11 -5.25 4.81
C ASN A 47 24.37 -5.73 3.54
N LYS A 48 24.68 -5.19 2.35
CA LYS A 48 24.17 -5.74 1.08
C LYS A 48 24.62 -7.19 0.84
N LEU A 49 25.89 -7.50 1.12
CA LEU A 49 26.41 -8.87 1.00
C LEU A 49 25.80 -9.81 2.04
N LYS A 50 25.58 -9.40 3.30
CA LYS A 50 24.88 -10.21 4.29
C LYS A 50 23.41 -10.46 3.93
N GLN A 51 22.71 -9.49 3.32
CA GLN A 51 21.36 -9.71 2.79
C GLN A 51 21.38 -10.70 1.60
N ALA A 52 22.29 -10.53 0.65
CA ALA A 52 22.46 -11.47 -0.48
C ALA A 52 22.84 -12.89 -0.01
N GLU A 53 23.71 -13.01 0.99
CA GLU A 53 24.05 -14.29 1.62
C GLU A 53 22.87 -14.88 2.39
N GLN A 54 22.05 -14.09 3.10
CA GLN A 54 20.83 -14.62 3.73
C GLN A 54 19.78 -15.05 2.70
N ILE A 55 19.82 -14.50 1.48
CA ILE A 55 19.03 -14.97 0.34
C ILE A 55 19.59 -16.29 -0.23
N ASN A 56 20.91 -16.50 -0.27
CA ASN A 56 21.53 -17.75 -0.74
C ASN A 56 21.69 -18.84 0.34
N LYS A 57 21.69 -18.48 1.63
CA LYS A 57 21.60 -19.39 2.78
C LYS A 57 20.15 -19.78 3.09
N ARG A 58 19.20 -19.38 2.23
CA ARG A 58 17.88 -20.03 2.14
C ARG A 58 18.11 -21.50 1.79
N ARG A 59 17.52 -22.39 2.61
CA ARG A 59 17.46 -23.82 2.32
C ARG A 59 16.96 -24.00 0.88
N LYS A 60 17.65 -24.83 0.07
CA LYS A 60 17.23 -25.21 -1.30
C LYS A 60 15.71 -25.34 -1.31
N LEU A 61 15.02 -24.61 -2.20
CA LEU A 61 13.61 -24.27 -2.04
C LEU A 61 12.70 -25.52 -2.09
N VAL A 62 12.60 -26.20 -0.95
CA VAL A 62 11.56 -27.19 -0.66
C VAL A 62 10.27 -26.40 -0.47
N LEU A 63 9.68 -26.02 -1.61
CA LEU A 63 8.25 -25.76 -1.69
C LEU A 63 7.54 -26.89 -0.93
N PRO A 64 6.59 -26.58 -0.03
CA PRO A 64 5.83 -27.64 0.63
C PRO A 64 5.21 -28.52 -0.45
N SER A 65 5.51 -29.83 -0.41
CA SER A 65 4.98 -30.80 -1.37
C SER A 65 3.47 -30.60 -1.48
N PRO A 66 2.89 -30.38 -2.67
CA PRO A 66 1.56 -29.77 -2.82
C PRO A 66 0.50 -30.50 -1.98
N GLN A 67 0.15 -29.91 -0.84
CA GLN A 67 -0.75 -30.51 0.13
C GLN A 67 -2.19 -30.17 -0.24
N VAL A 68 -2.71 -30.84 -1.28
CA VAL A 68 -4.14 -30.75 -1.59
C VAL A 68 -4.91 -31.37 -0.42
N GLY A 69 -5.60 -30.52 0.35
CA GLY A 69 -6.35 -30.93 1.52
C GLY A 69 -7.53 -31.82 1.17
N GLU A 70 -8.00 -32.65 2.11
CA GLU A 70 -9.17 -33.50 1.86
C GLU A 70 -10.43 -32.65 1.59
N ASN A 71 -10.52 -31.47 2.21
CA ASN A 71 -11.55 -30.45 1.93
C ASN A 71 -11.44 -29.88 0.50
N GLU A 72 -10.23 -29.71 -0.03
CA GLU A 72 -10.01 -29.19 -1.39
C GLU A 72 -10.30 -30.26 -2.43
N LEU A 73 -10.01 -31.53 -2.15
CA LEU A 73 -10.47 -32.66 -2.97
C LEU A 73 -12.00 -32.81 -2.92
N GLU A 74 -12.65 -32.56 -1.78
CA GLU A 74 -14.12 -32.46 -1.70
C GLU A 74 -14.66 -31.31 -2.55
N GLU A 75 -14.01 -30.13 -2.53
CA GLU A 75 -14.43 -28.98 -3.33
C GLU A 75 -14.23 -29.20 -4.83
N ILE A 76 -13.08 -29.76 -5.25
CA ILE A 76 -12.81 -30.15 -6.64
C ILE A 76 -13.83 -31.20 -7.13
N VAL A 77 -14.14 -32.23 -6.32
CA VAL A 77 -15.16 -33.24 -6.67
C VAL A 77 -16.56 -32.62 -6.72
N LYS A 78 -16.88 -31.66 -5.86
CA LYS A 78 -18.16 -30.93 -5.84
C LYS A 78 -18.32 -29.98 -7.03
N ILE A 79 -17.24 -29.34 -7.48
CA ILE A 79 -17.18 -28.55 -8.72
C ILE A 79 -17.32 -29.47 -9.94
N GLY A 80 -16.62 -30.60 -9.96
CA GLY A 80 -16.76 -31.64 -11.00
C GLY A 80 -18.20 -32.14 -11.12
N PHE A 81 -18.84 -32.49 -9.98
CA PHE A 81 -20.25 -32.87 -9.94
C PHE A 81 -21.20 -31.75 -10.40
N ALA A 82 -20.86 -30.47 -10.19
CA ALA A 82 -21.65 -29.36 -10.72
C ALA A 82 -21.57 -29.29 -12.25
N GLY A 83 -20.36 -29.41 -12.83
CA GLY A 83 -20.17 -29.48 -14.28
C GLY A 83 -20.82 -30.70 -14.92
N GLU A 84 -20.69 -31.88 -14.31
CA GLU A 84 -21.31 -33.12 -14.80
C GLU A 84 -22.84 -33.08 -14.70
N ASN A 85 -23.41 -32.49 -13.63
CA ASN A 85 -24.85 -32.25 -13.55
C ASN A 85 -25.35 -31.27 -14.64
N VAL A 86 -24.59 -30.23 -14.99
CA VAL A 86 -24.92 -29.36 -16.13
C VAL A 86 -24.91 -30.16 -17.43
N ARG A 87 -23.91 -31.03 -17.63
CA ARG A 87 -23.82 -31.93 -18.79
C ARG A 87 -24.91 -33.00 -18.83
N ALA A 88 -25.45 -33.44 -17.69
CA ALA A 88 -26.58 -34.36 -17.62
C ALA A 88 -27.94 -33.68 -17.87
N VAL A 89 -28.05 -32.38 -17.56
CA VAL A 89 -29.24 -31.56 -17.87
C VAL A 89 -29.26 -31.12 -19.34
N VAL A 90 -28.09 -30.82 -19.92
CA VAL A 90 -27.91 -30.60 -21.36
C VAL A 90 -27.72 -31.95 -22.06
N GLY A 91 -28.83 -32.69 -22.19
CA GLY A 91 -28.85 -34.09 -22.64
C GLY A 91 -28.14 -34.38 -23.97
N GLU A 92 -27.74 -35.64 -24.12
CA GLU A 92 -26.85 -36.14 -25.19
C GLU A 92 -27.26 -35.70 -26.60
N THR A 93 -26.47 -34.78 -27.16
CA THR A 93 -26.50 -34.39 -28.57
C THR A 93 -25.07 -34.38 -29.10
N GLU A 94 -24.82 -35.07 -30.21
CA GLU A 94 -23.48 -35.56 -30.59
C GLU A 94 -22.52 -34.49 -31.17
N ASN A 95 -22.66 -33.21 -30.81
CA ASN A 95 -21.88 -32.10 -31.38
C ASN A 95 -21.49 -31.01 -30.37
N VAL A 96 -20.95 -31.41 -29.21
CA VAL A 96 -20.34 -30.49 -28.22
C VAL A 96 -18.91 -30.89 -27.92
N SER A 97 -17.97 -30.48 -28.78
CA SER A 97 -16.53 -30.79 -28.67
C SER A 97 -15.66 -29.52 -28.56
N SER A 98 -16.20 -28.44 -27.96
CA SER A 98 -15.50 -27.15 -27.82
C SER A 98 -15.91 -26.33 -26.59
N LEU A 99 -16.33 -26.99 -25.50
CA LEU A 99 -16.30 -26.40 -24.16
C LEU A 99 -15.10 -26.98 -23.43
N GLY A 100 -14.06 -26.16 -23.22
CA GLY A 100 -12.89 -26.52 -22.43
C GLY A 100 -13.16 -26.43 -20.92
N ASP A 101 -12.36 -27.15 -20.13
CA ASP A 101 -12.52 -27.29 -18.69
C ASP A 101 -12.23 -26.00 -17.92
N TYR A 102 -13.24 -25.16 -17.71
CA TYR A 102 -13.14 -23.96 -16.88
C TYR A 102 -13.33 -24.26 -15.39
N THR A 103 -12.23 -24.21 -14.63
CA THR A 103 -12.27 -24.14 -13.16
C THR A 103 -12.80 -22.77 -12.71
N PRO A 104 -13.88 -22.68 -11.91
CA PRO A 104 -14.40 -21.39 -11.46
C PRO A 104 -13.48 -20.76 -10.40
N SER A 105 -12.95 -19.56 -10.69
CA SER A 105 -12.07 -18.82 -9.77
C SER A 105 -12.83 -18.31 -8.54
N THR A 106 -12.39 -18.69 -7.33
CA THR A 106 -13.05 -18.39 -6.05
C THR A 106 -12.47 -17.13 -5.38
N SER A 107 -12.77 -15.95 -5.93
CA SER A 107 -12.31 -14.66 -5.40
C SER A 107 -13.49 -13.74 -5.01
N GLY A 108 -13.89 -13.75 -3.73
CA GLY A 108 -14.96 -12.87 -3.22
C GLY A 108 -15.27 -13.04 -1.73
N LEU A 109 -14.66 -12.22 -0.87
CA LEU A 109 -14.95 -12.15 0.57
C LEU A 109 -16.02 -11.08 0.86
N PRO A 110 -17.20 -11.42 1.43
CA PRO A 110 -18.17 -10.44 1.89
C PRO A 110 -17.93 -10.05 3.35
N LEU A 111 -17.42 -8.84 3.57
CA LEU A 111 -17.27 -8.24 4.90
C LEU A 111 -18.60 -7.59 5.35
N ARG A 112 -19.27 -8.10 6.41
CA ARG A 112 -20.15 -7.29 7.32
C ARG A 112 -20.72 -8.05 8.53
N THR A 113 -21.00 -7.31 9.58
CA THR A 113 -21.51 -7.77 10.89
C THR A 113 -23.05 -7.68 11.00
N PRO A 114 -23.75 -8.71 11.48
CA PRO A 114 -25.16 -8.62 11.90
C PRO A 114 -25.32 -8.29 13.39
N ARG A 115 -26.34 -7.50 13.77
CA ARG A 115 -26.71 -7.26 15.18
C ARG A 115 -28.23 -7.24 15.40
N THR A 116 -28.67 -7.92 16.45
CA THR A 116 -29.97 -7.76 17.19
C THR A 116 -31.31 -8.00 16.48
N LEU A 117 -31.93 -9.13 16.85
CA LEU A 117 -33.31 -9.32 17.36
C LEU A 117 -34.55 -8.81 16.57
N GLY A 118 -35.46 -9.76 16.32
CA GLY A 118 -36.81 -9.71 16.92
C GLY A 118 -38.01 -9.54 15.97
N GLY A 119 -38.98 -10.46 16.05
CA GLY A 119 -40.30 -10.31 15.42
C GLY A 119 -40.89 -11.62 14.90
N SER A 120 -41.97 -12.11 15.51
CA SER A 120 -42.84 -13.18 14.99
C SER A 120 -44.21 -12.60 14.67
N MET A 121 -44.97 -13.19 13.72
CA MET A 121 -46.41 -13.50 13.85
C MET A 121 -47.04 -14.03 12.53
N GLN A 122 -47.31 -15.33 12.51
CA GLN A 122 -48.54 -16.02 12.04
C GLN A 122 -49.09 -15.88 10.58
N THR A 123 -49.85 -16.92 10.21
CA THR A 123 -50.43 -17.27 8.88
C THR A 123 -51.99 -17.19 8.94
N PRO A 124 -52.84 -17.76 8.04
CA PRO A 124 -52.64 -18.39 6.71
C PRO A 124 -53.67 -18.04 5.59
N ARG A 125 -53.40 -18.45 4.34
CA ARG A 125 -54.40 -19.12 3.46
C ARG A 125 -53.78 -19.87 2.27
N THR A 126 -54.52 -20.86 1.77
CA THR A 126 -54.17 -21.91 0.77
C THR A 126 -55.08 -21.79 -0.49
N PRO A 127 -54.84 -22.42 -1.67
CA PRO A 127 -54.27 -23.78 -1.79
C PRO A 127 -53.45 -24.22 -3.05
N ALA A 128 -52.66 -25.27 -2.81
CA ALA A 128 -52.40 -26.47 -3.65
C ALA A 128 -51.49 -26.43 -4.91
N THR A 129 -50.68 -27.50 -4.99
CA THR A 129 -50.09 -28.13 -6.19
C THR A 129 -48.88 -27.44 -6.87
N ILE A 130 -47.71 -27.52 -6.22
CA ILE A 130 -46.42 -27.72 -6.93
C ILE A 130 -45.72 -28.96 -6.34
N LEU A 131 -44.98 -29.66 -7.21
CA LEU A 131 -44.35 -30.96 -6.99
C LEU A 131 -43.25 -30.94 -5.92
N SER A 132 -43.13 -32.02 -5.14
CA SER A 132 -42.13 -32.15 -4.07
C SER A 132 -40.70 -32.37 -4.60
N LEU A 133 -39.97 -31.29 -4.88
CA LEU A 133 -38.51 -31.35 -4.96
C LEU A 133 -37.92 -31.59 -3.56
N ARG A 134 -37.69 -32.86 -3.24
CA ARG A 134 -36.82 -33.22 -2.11
C ARG A 134 -35.41 -32.69 -2.40
N THR A 135 -34.85 -31.89 -1.49
CA THR A 135 -33.40 -31.73 -1.43
C THR A 135 -32.77 -33.11 -1.25
N PRO A 136 -31.82 -33.54 -2.10
CA PRO A 136 -31.20 -34.85 -1.96
C PRO A 136 -30.44 -34.93 -0.63
N ARG A 137 -30.57 -36.07 0.07
CA ARG A 137 -29.71 -36.37 1.23
C ARG A 137 -28.25 -36.39 0.76
N THR A 138 -27.37 -35.86 1.59
CA THR A 138 -25.94 -35.71 1.31
C THR A 138 -25.30 -36.99 0.75
N PRO A 139 -24.75 -36.97 -0.49
CA PRO A 139 -24.11 -38.14 -1.11
C PRO A 139 -22.68 -38.35 -0.60
N ALA A 140 -22.47 -38.29 0.72
CA ALA A 140 -21.15 -38.24 1.36
C ALA A 140 -20.28 -39.50 1.15
N SER A 141 -20.87 -40.63 0.73
CA SER A 141 -20.11 -41.83 0.36
C SER A 141 -19.67 -41.86 -1.11
N ALA A 142 -20.27 -41.06 -1.98
CA ALA A 142 -19.92 -41.01 -3.41
C ALA A 142 -18.65 -40.17 -3.64
N SER A 143 -18.54 -39.02 -2.95
CA SER A 143 -17.33 -38.19 -2.96
C SER A 143 -16.12 -38.94 -2.37
N ALA A 144 -16.29 -39.64 -1.25
CA ALA A 144 -15.19 -40.36 -0.59
C ALA A 144 -14.49 -41.40 -1.52
N ALA A 145 -15.22 -42.02 -2.44
CA ALA A 145 -14.66 -42.97 -3.39
C ALA A 145 -13.83 -42.29 -4.50
N THR A 146 -14.35 -41.21 -5.09
CA THR A 146 -13.67 -40.45 -6.15
C THR A 146 -12.47 -39.67 -5.61
N ILE A 147 -12.57 -39.09 -4.42
CA ILE A 147 -11.44 -38.48 -3.68
C ILE A 147 -10.30 -39.48 -3.49
N LYS A 148 -10.61 -40.74 -3.14
CA LYS A 148 -9.60 -41.79 -2.97
C LYS A 148 -8.93 -42.18 -4.30
N GLN A 149 -9.67 -42.17 -5.42
CA GLN A 149 -9.10 -42.38 -6.75
C GLN A 149 -8.20 -41.22 -7.19
N LEU A 150 -8.66 -39.97 -7.02
CA LEU A 150 -7.87 -38.77 -7.33
C LEU A 150 -6.59 -38.72 -6.50
N ARG A 151 -6.65 -38.99 -5.20
CA ARG A 151 -5.48 -39.05 -4.32
C ARG A 151 -4.46 -40.10 -4.76
N ALA A 152 -4.92 -41.28 -5.21
CA ALA A 152 -4.03 -42.31 -5.73
C ALA A 152 -3.38 -41.90 -7.06
N GLY A 153 -4.14 -41.28 -7.97
CA GLY A 153 -3.61 -40.75 -9.24
C GLY A 153 -2.57 -39.65 -9.02
N LEU A 154 -2.91 -38.66 -8.18
CA LEU A 154 -2.02 -37.54 -7.83
C LEU A 154 -0.75 -38.00 -7.09
N SER A 155 -0.82 -39.04 -6.25
CA SER A 155 0.37 -39.59 -5.58
C SER A 155 1.34 -40.32 -6.52
N ASN A 156 0.95 -40.55 -7.79
CA ASN A 156 1.73 -41.31 -8.75
C ASN A 156 2.45 -40.43 -9.79
N LEU A 157 2.43 -39.09 -9.64
CA LEU A 157 3.23 -38.17 -10.44
C LEU A 157 4.71 -38.17 -10.00
N PRO A 158 5.67 -37.97 -10.93
CA PRO A 158 7.08 -37.84 -10.58
C PRO A 158 7.33 -36.58 -9.74
N ALA A 159 8.17 -36.69 -8.72
CA ALA A 159 8.46 -35.58 -7.80
C ALA A 159 9.09 -34.37 -8.54
N PRO A 160 8.62 -33.13 -8.29
CA PRO A 160 9.07 -31.94 -9.00
C PRO A 160 10.51 -31.60 -8.67
N LYS A 161 11.33 -31.35 -9.70
CA LYS A 161 12.71 -30.87 -9.57
C LYS A 161 12.79 -29.39 -9.96
N ASN A 162 12.76 -28.50 -8.98
CA ASN A 162 13.12 -27.10 -9.16
C ASN A 162 14.61 -26.92 -8.82
N ASP A 163 15.45 -27.01 -9.84
CA ASP A 163 16.90 -26.87 -9.77
C ASP A 163 17.35 -25.69 -10.64
N PHE A 164 17.18 -24.46 -10.12
CA PHE A 164 17.69 -23.23 -10.74
C PHE A 164 18.80 -22.63 -9.88
N GLU A 165 20.01 -22.52 -10.42
CA GLU A 165 21.18 -21.98 -9.76
C GLU A 165 21.36 -20.50 -10.11
N ILE A 166 21.16 -19.61 -9.13
CA ILE A 166 21.30 -18.16 -9.33
C ILE A 166 22.76 -17.77 -9.08
N VAL A 167 23.54 -17.71 -10.16
CA VAL A 167 24.96 -17.33 -10.11
C VAL A 167 25.11 -15.82 -9.87
N LEU A 168 25.52 -15.44 -8.66
CA LEU A 168 26.11 -14.13 -8.41
C LEU A 168 27.62 -14.20 -8.72
N PRO A 169 28.24 -13.15 -9.31
CA PRO A 169 29.69 -13.14 -9.56
C PRO A 169 30.49 -13.24 -8.26
N ASN A 170 31.45 -14.17 -8.23
CA ASN A 170 32.29 -14.43 -7.06
C ASN A 170 33.18 -13.21 -6.72
N ILE A 171 33.10 -12.76 -5.47
CA ILE A 171 34.12 -11.95 -4.82
C ILE A 171 34.61 -12.76 -3.62
N GLU A 172 35.90 -13.11 -3.61
CA GLU A 172 36.47 -13.97 -2.57
C GLU A 172 36.45 -13.26 -1.21
N VAL A 173 35.75 -13.85 -0.24
CA VAL A 173 35.77 -13.45 1.17
C VAL A 173 36.22 -14.67 1.96
N GLN A 174 37.33 -14.53 2.69
CA GLN A 174 37.80 -15.56 3.62
C GLN A 174 37.18 -15.31 5.00
N GLU A 175 36.48 -16.34 5.52
CA GLU A 175 36.06 -16.51 6.92
C GLU A 175 37.32 -16.74 7.81
N ASP A 176 37.36 -16.74 9.14
CA ASP A 176 36.43 -16.58 10.29
C ASP A 176 37.36 -16.23 11.52
N GLN A 177 37.03 -15.69 12.72
CA GLN A 177 35.82 -15.53 13.55
C GLN A 177 35.90 -14.25 14.42
N LYS A 178 34.71 -13.74 14.84
CA LYS A 178 34.28 -13.30 16.20
C LYS A 178 35.17 -12.42 17.10
N ASP A 179 34.66 -11.50 17.92
CA ASP A 179 33.36 -10.80 18.11
C ASP A 179 33.75 -9.43 18.78
N ASP A 180 33.01 -8.62 19.56
CA ASP A 180 31.69 -8.61 20.21
C ASP A 180 31.30 -7.13 20.53
N MET A 181 30.06 -6.89 20.95
CA MET A 181 29.54 -5.66 21.60
C MET A 181 29.43 -4.36 20.77
N LYS A 182 28.46 -3.45 21.00
CA LYS A 182 27.09 -3.57 21.56
C LYS A 182 26.32 -2.27 21.24
N GLY A 183 25.15 -2.37 20.63
CA GLY A 183 24.32 -1.18 20.36
C GLY A 183 22.90 -1.55 19.96
N ILE A 184 21.96 -1.41 20.92
CA ILE A 184 20.50 -1.59 20.84
C ILE A 184 19.99 -2.17 19.52
N ASP A 185 19.73 -3.48 19.51
CA ASP A 185 19.12 -4.12 18.35
C ASP A 185 17.66 -3.68 18.15
N GLU A 186 17.42 -3.01 17.03
CA GLU A 186 16.09 -2.94 16.42
C GLU A 186 15.61 -4.36 16.11
N ASP A 187 14.34 -4.64 16.39
CA ASP A 187 13.77 -5.97 16.21
C ASP A 187 13.93 -6.45 14.77
N ALA A 188 14.29 -7.72 14.57
CA ALA A 188 14.53 -8.27 13.23
C ALA A 188 13.33 -8.07 12.29
N SER A 189 12.12 -8.10 12.86
CA SER A 189 10.86 -7.82 12.18
C SER A 189 10.80 -6.45 11.52
N ASP A 190 11.40 -5.40 12.11
CA ASP A 190 11.35 -4.04 11.56
C ASP A 190 12.39 -3.82 10.45
N ARG A 191 13.55 -4.48 10.56
CA ARG A 191 14.55 -4.55 9.49
C ARG A 191 13.96 -5.28 8.27
N ASP A 192 13.30 -6.41 8.47
CA ASP A 192 12.61 -7.16 7.39
C ASP A 192 11.46 -6.36 6.76
N LYS A 193 10.63 -5.67 7.56
CA LYS A 193 9.58 -4.75 7.04
C LYS A 193 10.18 -3.66 6.16
N LYS A 194 11.28 -3.04 6.58
CA LYS A 194 11.96 -1.96 5.84
C LYS A 194 12.53 -2.45 4.51
N ILE A 195 13.17 -3.63 4.50
CA ILE A 195 13.69 -4.27 3.28
C ILE A 195 12.53 -4.63 2.34
N LYS A 196 11.44 -5.20 2.85
CA LYS A 196 10.25 -5.51 2.04
C LYS A 196 9.63 -4.24 1.45
N ALA A 197 9.48 -3.18 2.24
CA ALA A 197 8.91 -1.91 1.78
C ALA A 197 9.74 -1.29 0.65
N GLN A 198 11.08 -1.35 0.73
CA GLN A 198 11.96 -0.89 -0.34
C GLN A 198 11.81 -1.73 -1.62
N LEU A 199 11.75 -3.06 -1.50
CA LEU A 199 11.51 -3.96 -2.65
C LEU A 199 10.11 -3.75 -3.26
N GLU A 200 9.09 -3.50 -2.45
CA GLU A 200 7.72 -3.21 -2.89
C GLU A 200 7.61 -1.82 -3.56
N GLU A 201 8.40 -0.84 -3.11
CA GLU A 201 8.53 0.48 -3.73
C GLU A 201 9.30 0.41 -5.07
N GLU A 202 10.42 -0.31 -5.14
CA GLU A 202 11.16 -0.57 -6.38
C GLU A 202 10.31 -1.35 -7.40
N GLU A 203 9.58 -2.39 -6.95
CA GLU A 203 8.65 -3.14 -7.81
C GLU A 203 7.49 -2.28 -8.30
N ARG A 204 6.92 -1.43 -7.44
CA ARG A 204 5.84 -0.49 -7.80
C ARG A 204 6.31 0.56 -8.81
N LEU A 205 7.51 1.13 -8.65
CA LEU A 205 8.12 2.03 -9.64
C LEU A 205 8.34 1.30 -10.97
N ARG A 206 8.87 0.07 -10.92
CA ARG A 206 9.04 -0.79 -12.10
C ARG A 206 7.71 -1.24 -12.74
N LEU A 207 6.59 -1.16 -12.03
CA LEU A 207 5.25 -1.40 -12.58
C LEU A 207 4.66 -0.13 -13.19
N LEU A 208 4.82 1.03 -12.54
CA LEU A 208 4.33 2.33 -13.00
C LEU A 208 4.94 2.81 -14.33
N ARG A 209 6.12 2.30 -14.70
CA ARG A 209 6.76 2.51 -16.02
C ARG A 209 6.27 1.59 -17.14
N ARG A 210 5.49 0.53 -16.84
CA ARG A 210 4.91 -0.37 -17.87
C ARG A 210 3.66 0.25 -18.49
N SER A 211 3.22 -0.26 -19.64
CA SER A 211 1.96 0.19 -20.25
C SER A 211 0.76 0.01 -19.33
N GLN A 212 -0.26 0.88 -19.45
CA GLN A 212 -1.47 0.78 -18.63
C GLN A 212 -2.21 -0.56 -18.80
N ALA A 213 -2.08 -1.21 -19.96
CA ALA A 213 -2.66 -2.53 -20.22
C ALA A 213 -2.00 -3.62 -19.36
N ILE A 214 -0.69 -3.50 -19.09
CA ILE A 214 0.02 -4.38 -18.15
C ILE A 214 -0.29 -3.99 -16.70
N GLN A 215 -0.31 -2.71 -16.35
CA GLN A 215 -0.61 -2.25 -14.98
C GLN A 215 -2.00 -2.65 -14.48
N ARG A 216 -2.93 -2.95 -15.40
CA ARG A 216 -4.34 -3.30 -15.11
C ARG A 216 -4.68 -4.75 -15.44
N ASP A 217 -3.67 -5.58 -15.76
CA ASP A 217 -3.81 -6.98 -16.20
C ASP A 217 -4.91 -7.20 -17.26
N LEU A 218 -5.03 -6.26 -18.21
CA LEU A 218 -6.02 -6.33 -19.27
C LEU A 218 -5.65 -7.39 -20.32
N PRO A 219 -6.64 -8.04 -20.97
CA PRO A 219 -6.39 -9.03 -22.01
C PRO A 219 -5.69 -8.38 -23.21
N ARG A 220 -4.43 -8.73 -23.44
CA ARG A 220 -3.61 -8.26 -24.56
C ARG A 220 -3.72 -9.21 -25.77
N PRO A 221 -3.59 -8.72 -27.02
CA PRO A 221 -3.65 -9.57 -28.21
C PRO A 221 -2.46 -10.56 -28.25
N THR A 222 -2.73 -11.82 -28.57
CA THR A 222 -1.70 -12.88 -28.65
C THR A 222 -0.98 -12.95 -30.00
N GLN A 223 -1.49 -12.25 -31.00
CA GLN A 223 -0.89 -12.06 -32.33
C GLN A 223 -1.20 -10.64 -32.80
N ILE A 224 -0.17 -9.89 -33.19
CA ILE A 224 -0.28 -8.51 -33.67
C ILE A 224 0.03 -8.54 -35.18
N ASN A 225 -0.92 -8.10 -35.99
CA ASN A 225 -0.74 -7.95 -37.44
C ASN A 225 -0.54 -6.45 -37.75
N PRO A 226 0.71 -5.93 -37.73
CA PRO A 226 0.96 -4.49 -37.73
C PRO A 226 0.41 -3.76 -38.95
N LYS A 227 0.33 -4.46 -40.10
CA LYS A 227 -0.21 -3.92 -41.36
C LYS A 227 -1.69 -3.58 -41.26
N LEU A 228 -2.51 -4.43 -40.61
CA LEU A 228 -3.96 -4.22 -40.54
C LEU A 228 -4.32 -2.97 -39.72
N ILE A 229 -3.58 -2.70 -38.65
CA ILE A 229 -3.77 -1.53 -37.79
C ILE A 229 -3.46 -0.25 -38.58
N LEU A 230 -2.35 -0.22 -39.32
CA LEU A 230 -1.93 0.93 -40.12
C LEU A 230 -2.80 1.15 -41.38
N GLU A 231 -3.42 0.08 -41.91
CA GLU A 231 -4.27 0.11 -43.10
C GLU A 231 -5.69 0.59 -42.79
N VAL A 232 -6.27 0.21 -41.64
CA VAL A 232 -7.60 0.69 -41.19
C VAL A 232 -7.65 2.22 -41.04
N ALA A 233 -6.60 2.82 -40.47
CA ALA A 233 -6.45 4.27 -40.32
C ALA A 233 -6.50 5.08 -41.65
N SER A 234 -6.43 4.42 -42.81
CA SER A 234 -6.51 5.09 -44.11
C SER A 234 -7.94 5.33 -44.62
N TYR A 235 -8.97 4.85 -43.90
CA TYR A 235 -10.36 4.84 -44.40
C TYR A 235 -11.32 5.84 -43.72
N GLU A 236 -11.02 6.36 -42.52
CA GLU A 236 -12.02 7.10 -41.71
C GLU A 236 -11.78 8.62 -41.60
N SER A 237 -10.54 9.11 -41.74
CA SER A 237 -10.19 10.54 -41.55
C SER A 237 -10.17 11.38 -42.85
N PRO A 238 -11.00 12.43 -43.01
CA PRO A 238 -11.08 13.21 -44.26
C PRO A 238 -10.02 14.29 -44.48
N SER A 239 -9.26 14.70 -43.46
CA SER A 239 -8.26 15.79 -43.56
C SER A 239 -6.83 15.24 -43.52
N SER A 240 -5.96 15.82 -44.36
CA SER A 240 -4.58 15.33 -44.56
C SER A 240 -3.77 15.32 -43.26
N ASP A 241 -3.90 16.39 -42.46
CA ASP A 241 -3.07 16.64 -41.29
C ASP A 241 -3.45 15.71 -40.13
N LEU A 242 -4.76 15.49 -39.89
CA LEU A 242 -5.22 14.50 -38.91
C LEU A 242 -4.86 13.09 -39.35
N LEU A 243 -4.95 12.77 -40.65
CA LEU A 243 -4.55 11.48 -41.20
C LEU A 243 -3.04 11.21 -41.06
N GLU A 244 -2.18 12.24 -41.00
CA GLU A 244 -0.76 12.10 -40.71
C GLU A 244 -0.49 11.89 -39.21
N ILE A 245 -1.16 12.65 -38.35
CA ILE A 245 -1.13 12.48 -36.89
C ILE A 245 -1.63 11.07 -36.48
N GLU A 246 -2.75 10.62 -37.07
CA GLU A 246 -3.34 9.31 -36.83
C GLU A 246 -2.40 8.17 -37.24
N LYS A 247 -1.67 8.32 -38.35
CA LYS A 247 -0.64 7.34 -38.75
C LYS A 247 0.50 7.28 -37.74
N LEU A 248 0.99 8.42 -37.26
CA LEU A 248 2.05 8.49 -36.25
C LEU A 248 1.63 7.80 -34.94
N ILE A 249 0.42 8.09 -34.45
CA ILE A 249 -0.16 7.43 -33.26
C ILE A 249 -0.26 5.91 -33.47
N ASN A 250 -0.74 5.47 -34.64
CA ASN A 250 -0.85 4.05 -34.95
C ASN A 250 0.52 3.35 -35.09
N THR A 251 1.56 4.02 -35.62
CA THR A 251 2.92 3.45 -35.65
C THR A 251 3.54 3.31 -34.27
N GLU A 252 3.32 4.27 -33.36
CA GLU A 252 3.77 4.17 -31.96
C GLU A 252 3.01 3.09 -31.19
N MET A 253 1.69 3.01 -31.36
CA MET A 253 0.87 1.96 -30.75
C MET A 253 1.32 0.55 -31.18
N VAL A 254 1.68 0.37 -32.45
CA VAL A 254 2.20 -0.91 -32.96
C VAL A 254 3.57 -1.24 -32.36
N GLN A 255 4.47 -0.27 -32.22
CA GLN A 255 5.77 -0.48 -31.55
C GLN A 255 5.60 -0.88 -30.08
N LEU A 256 4.77 -0.16 -29.33
CA LEU A 256 4.49 -0.44 -27.92
C LEU A 256 3.87 -1.82 -27.72
N LEU A 257 2.91 -2.22 -28.57
CA LEU A 257 2.31 -3.56 -28.50
C LEU A 257 3.32 -4.68 -28.78
N ASN A 258 4.26 -4.48 -29.71
CA ASN A 258 5.33 -5.44 -29.98
C ASN A 258 6.34 -5.53 -28.82
N HIS A 259 6.74 -4.39 -28.25
CA HIS A 259 7.61 -4.32 -27.07
C HIS A 259 6.98 -5.06 -25.87
N ASP A 260 5.72 -4.78 -25.56
CA ASP A 260 4.98 -5.44 -24.48
C ASP A 260 4.82 -6.95 -24.70
N ALA A 261 4.66 -7.39 -25.95
CA ALA A 261 4.55 -8.82 -26.29
C ALA A 261 5.87 -9.59 -26.13
N ILE A 262 7.02 -8.91 -26.29
CA ILE A 262 8.37 -9.50 -26.12
C ILE A 262 8.82 -9.45 -24.66
N MET A 263 8.65 -8.31 -23.99
CA MET A 263 9.09 -8.09 -22.59
C MET A 263 8.16 -8.75 -21.56
N TYR A 264 6.86 -8.76 -21.83
CA TYR A 264 5.83 -9.25 -20.91
C TYR A 264 4.89 -10.27 -21.61
N PRO A 265 5.44 -11.39 -22.12
CA PRO A 265 4.72 -12.36 -22.92
C PRO A 265 3.59 -13.01 -22.12
N ILE A 266 2.46 -13.24 -22.79
CA ILE A 266 1.29 -13.86 -22.18
C ILE A 266 1.53 -15.37 -22.07
N HIS A 267 1.23 -15.95 -20.91
CA HIS A 267 1.30 -17.40 -20.69
C HIS A 267 0.53 -18.16 -21.79
N GLY A 268 1.22 -19.06 -22.52
CA GLY A 268 0.65 -19.83 -23.64
C GLY A 268 0.69 -19.13 -25.01
N SER A 269 1.15 -17.88 -25.10
CA SER A 269 1.45 -17.25 -26.40
C SER A 269 2.69 -17.87 -27.06
N LYS A 270 2.77 -17.80 -28.39
CA LYS A 270 3.91 -18.35 -29.17
C LYS A 270 5.07 -17.37 -29.34
N ILE A 271 4.98 -16.18 -28.75
CA ILE A 271 5.98 -15.12 -28.86
C ILE A 271 7.03 -15.36 -27.76
N VAL A 272 8.07 -16.12 -28.11
CA VAL A 272 9.15 -16.50 -27.19
C VAL A 272 10.49 -16.16 -27.84
N GLY A 273 11.18 -15.14 -27.32
CA GLY A 273 12.54 -14.79 -27.77
C GLY A 273 12.63 -14.15 -29.15
N GLY A 274 11.78 -13.16 -29.44
CA GLY A 274 12.15 -12.16 -30.45
C GLY A 274 13.31 -11.29 -29.94
N ASN A 275 14.14 -10.75 -30.83
CA ASN A 275 15.05 -9.67 -30.43
C ASN A 275 14.21 -8.51 -29.91
N VAL A 276 14.59 -7.94 -28.77
CA VAL A 276 14.10 -6.63 -28.34
C VAL A 276 14.55 -5.61 -29.39
N ASP A 277 13.61 -4.78 -29.86
CA ASP A 277 13.97 -3.63 -30.69
C ASP A 277 14.68 -2.61 -29.79
N GLU A 278 15.99 -2.43 -29.98
CA GLU A 278 16.84 -1.53 -29.17
C GLU A 278 16.48 -0.04 -29.36
N SER A 279 15.50 0.26 -30.20
CA SER A 279 14.98 1.60 -30.52
C SER A 279 13.84 2.08 -29.61
N PHE A 280 13.36 1.28 -28.64
CA PHE A 280 12.31 1.74 -27.72
C PHE A 280 12.88 2.73 -26.69
N GLU A 281 12.59 4.03 -26.86
CA GLU A 281 13.12 5.10 -26.02
C GLU A 281 12.45 5.16 -24.64
N GLU A 282 13.20 4.86 -23.57
CA GLU A 282 12.73 5.05 -22.19
C GLU A 282 12.74 6.53 -21.79
N PHE A 283 11.58 7.20 -21.89
CA PHE A 283 11.41 8.57 -21.41
C PHE A 283 11.50 8.67 -19.88
N PRO A 284 12.15 9.72 -19.33
CA PRO A 284 12.20 9.95 -17.88
C PRO A 284 10.81 10.30 -17.32
N ASP A 285 10.52 9.81 -16.11
CA ASP A 285 9.21 9.95 -15.45
C ASP A 285 8.71 11.42 -15.41
N ASP A 286 9.64 12.36 -15.21
CA ASP A 286 9.46 13.82 -15.23
C ASP A 286 8.83 14.39 -16.52
N LEU A 287 8.96 13.71 -17.67
CA LEU A 287 8.35 14.11 -18.93
C LEU A 287 7.00 13.41 -19.12
N ILE A 288 6.88 12.15 -18.71
CA ILE A 288 5.63 11.38 -18.75
C ILE A 288 4.56 12.07 -17.90
N ASP A 289 4.91 12.52 -16.70
CA ASP A 289 3.99 13.23 -15.80
C ASP A 289 3.69 14.68 -16.22
N LYS A 290 4.46 15.27 -17.15
CA LYS A 290 4.10 16.54 -17.81
C LYS A 290 3.14 16.29 -18.98
N ALA A 291 3.41 15.27 -19.79
CA ALA A 291 2.54 14.87 -20.91
C ALA A 291 1.14 14.45 -20.40
N ARG A 292 1.06 13.68 -19.31
CA ARG A 292 -0.20 13.35 -18.64
C ARG A 292 -0.99 14.59 -18.24
N LYS A 293 -0.35 15.56 -17.56
CA LYS A 293 -1.01 16.81 -17.13
C LYS A 293 -1.51 17.63 -18.31
N ALA A 294 -0.75 17.74 -19.39
CA ALA A 294 -1.21 18.43 -20.60
C ALA A 294 -2.47 17.77 -21.20
N ILE A 295 -2.50 16.43 -21.28
CA ILE A 295 -3.67 15.67 -21.74
C ILE A 295 -4.86 15.83 -20.77
N ASP A 296 -4.62 15.76 -19.46
CA ASP A 296 -5.65 15.97 -18.44
C ASP A 296 -6.21 17.41 -18.48
N GLU A 297 -5.37 18.41 -18.78
CA GLU A 297 -5.76 19.82 -18.98
C GLU A 297 -6.60 20.01 -20.27
N GLU A 298 -6.20 19.42 -21.39
CA GLU A 298 -6.98 19.43 -22.64
C GLU A 298 -8.33 18.71 -22.48
N LEU A 299 -8.35 17.56 -21.80
CA LEU A 299 -9.58 16.84 -21.47
C LEU A 299 -10.47 17.63 -20.51
N ALA A 300 -9.90 18.32 -19.51
CA ALA A 300 -10.65 19.18 -18.60
C ALA A 300 -11.29 20.38 -19.32
N ILE A 301 -10.60 20.99 -20.28
CA ILE A 301 -11.19 22.02 -21.15
C ILE A 301 -12.36 21.42 -21.94
N SER A 302 -12.11 20.31 -22.64
CA SER A 302 -13.12 19.67 -23.50
C SER A 302 -14.37 19.21 -22.73
N THR A 303 -14.26 18.81 -21.47
CA THR A 303 -15.39 18.27 -20.70
C THR A 303 -16.31 19.35 -20.14
N ASN A 304 -15.77 20.49 -19.69
CA ASN A 304 -16.58 21.64 -19.27
C ASN A 304 -17.32 22.25 -20.48
N ASP A 305 -16.62 22.40 -21.60
CA ASP A 305 -17.20 22.93 -22.83
C ASP A 305 -18.26 21.98 -23.40
N ASN A 306 -17.98 20.68 -23.60
CA ASN A 306 -18.93 19.77 -24.23
C ASN A 306 -20.25 19.58 -23.44
N LEU A 307 -20.25 19.73 -22.11
CA LEU A 307 -21.48 19.61 -21.30
C LEU A 307 -22.36 20.86 -21.32
N ILE A 308 -21.79 22.05 -21.47
CA ILE A 308 -22.56 23.31 -21.51
C ILE A 308 -22.91 23.68 -22.96
N ILE A 309 -21.95 23.56 -23.88
CA ILE A 309 -22.09 23.96 -25.29
C ILE A 309 -23.05 23.02 -26.03
N SER A 310 -23.03 21.71 -25.80
CA SER A 310 -23.90 20.77 -26.54
C SER A 310 -25.41 20.90 -26.26
N GLU A 311 -25.81 21.50 -25.13
CA GLU A 311 -27.22 21.89 -24.89
C GLU A 311 -27.52 23.32 -25.36
N VAL A 312 -26.58 24.26 -25.18
CA VAL A 312 -26.77 25.69 -25.51
C VAL A 312 -26.70 25.97 -27.01
N ASP A 313 -25.69 25.47 -27.72
CA ASP A 313 -25.59 25.65 -29.18
C ASP A 313 -26.78 24.99 -29.87
N ASN A 314 -27.19 23.81 -29.41
CA ASN A 314 -28.36 23.08 -29.90
C ASN A 314 -29.68 23.83 -29.68
N PHE A 315 -29.76 24.73 -28.68
CA PHE A 315 -30.86 25.70 -28.59
C PHE A 315 -30.70 26.84 -29.61
N TYR A 316 -29.52 27.43 -29.72
CA TYR A 316 -29.24 28.57 -30.61
C TYR A 316 -29.47 28.22 -32.09
N ASP A 317 -28.98 27.06 -32.52
CA ASP A 317 -29.13 26.49 -33.86
C ASP A 317 -30.61 26.33 -34.26
N ILE A 318 -31.46 25.84 -33.33
CA ILE A 318 -32.89 25.67 -33.55
C ILE A 318 -33.61 27.03 -33.55
N TRP A 319 -33.20 27.94 -32.66
CA TRP A 319 -33.76 29.29 -32.55
C TRP A 319 -33.45 30.16 -33.78
N GLN A 320 -32.25 30.03 -34.35
CA GLN A 320 -31.84 30.72 -35.57
C GLN A 320 -32.60 30.18 -36.79
N ARG A 321 -32.67 28.85 -36.96
CA ARG A 321 -33.47 28.21 -38.03
C ARG A 321 -34.95 28.62 -38.00
N LEU A 322 -35.50 28.89 -36.80
CA LEU A 322 -36.86 29.40 -36.63
C LEU A 322 -37.03 30.85 -37.12
N HIS A 323 -36.04 31.72 -36.87
CA HIS A 323 -36.04 33.10 -37.35
C HIS A 323 -35.87 33.21 -38.87
N GLU A 324 -35.12 32.28 -39.46
CA GLU A 324 -34.93 32.20 -40.92
C GLU A 324 -36.19 31.71 -41.66
N ASN A 325 -37.09 30.96 -41.00
CA ASN A 325 -38.28 30.35 -41.63
C ASN A 325 -39.58 30.51 -40.79
N PRO A 326 -40.12 31.74 -40.66
CA PRO A 326 -41.23 32.04 -39.74
C PRO A 326 -42.58 31.40 -40.11
N GLU A 327 -42.78 30.91 -41.33
CA GLU A 327 -44.02 30.21 -41.71
C GLU A 327 -44.08 28.74 -41.23
N ASN A 328 -42.97 28.17 -40.76
CA ASN A 328 -42.96 26.81 -40.20
C ASN A 328 -43.56 26.80 -38.78
N SER A 329 -44.89 26.93 -38.70
CA SER A 329 -45.69 27.10 -37.48
C SER A 329 -45.71 25.88 -36.51
N TYR A 330 -44.73 24.98 -36.59
CA TYR A 330 -44.54 23.91 -35.62
C TYR A 330 -43.50 24.31 -34.56
N PHE A 331 -43.89 25.23 -33.67
CA PHE A 331 -43.09 25.59 -32.50
C PHE A 331 -42.78 24.32 -31.69
N PRO A 332 -41.52 23.86 -31.59
CA PRO A 332 -41.26 22.56 -30.98
C PRO A 332 -41.58 22.64 -29.49
N LYS A 333 -42.52 21.83 -29.02
CA LYS A 333 -42.82 21.70 -27.57
C LYS A 333 -41.57 21.30 -26.78
N ASP A 334 -40.67 20.58 -27.44
CA ASP A 334 -39.37 20.18 -26.90
C ASP A 334 -38.45 21.39 -26.69
N LEU A 335 -38.54 22.44 -27.52
CA LEU A 335 -37.79 23.69 -27.34
C LEU A 335 -38.33 24.50 -26.16
N GLU A 336 -39.66 24.60 -26.03
CA GLU A 336 -40.33 25.22 -24.87
C GLU A 336 -40.04 24.46 -23.57
N ALA A 337 -40.00 23.12 -23.62
CA ALA A 337 -39.60 22.28 -22.50
C ALA A 337 -38.13 22.49 -22.12
N ARG A 338 -37.21 22.47 -23.10
CA ARG A 338 -35.77 22.73 -22.88
C ARG A 338 -35.52 24.11 -22.32
N SER A 339 -36.15 25.17 -22.85
CA SER A 339 -35.97 26.53 -22.32
C SER A 339 -36.52 26.69 -20.90
N ARG A 340 -37.59 25.97 -20.55
CA ARG A 340 -38.10 25.90 -19.16
C ARG A 340 -37.14 25.14 -18.23
N THR A 341 -36.58 24.02 -18.67
CA THR A 341 -35.56 23.28 -17.90
C THR A 341 -34.32 24.13 -17.69
N LEU A 342 -33.76 24.73 -18.75
CA LEU A 342 -32.61 25.63 -18.65
C LEU A 342 -32.89 26.82 -17.73
N SER A 343 -34.07 27.44 -17.84
CA SER A 343 -34.47 28.53 -16.92
C SER A 343 -34.66 28.06 -15.47
N LYS A 344 -35.04 26.80 -15.21
CA LYS A 344 -35.07 26.24 -13.85
C LYS A 344 -33.65 26.04 -13.34
N ASN A 345 -32.79 25.40 -14.13
CA ASN A 345 -31.41 25.09 -13.76
C ASN A 345 -30.62 26.39 -13.46
N ILE A 346 -30.84 27.46 -14.23
CA ILE A 346 -30.24 28.78 -13.96
C ILE A 346 -30.71 29.37 -12.63
N SER A 347 -32.00 29.27 -12.29
CA SER A 347 -32.52 29.74 -10.99
C SER A 347 -31.98 28.92 -9.83
N GLU A 348 -31.92 27.59 -9.97
CA GLU A 348 -31.41 26.64 -8.98
C GLU A 348 -29.91 26.89 -8.70
N MET A 349 -29.11 27.10 -9.76
CA MET A 349 -27.71 27.52 -9.63
C MET A 349 -27.56 28.91 -8.99
N PHE A 350 -28.49 29.84 -9.22
CA PHE A 350 -28.47 31.16 -8.57
C PHE A 350 -28.79 31.06 -7.06
N GLU A 351 -29.72 30.19 -6.67
CA GLU A 351 -30.01 29.87 -5.26
C GLU A 351 -28.80 29.21 -4.58
N GLU A 352 -28.12 28.26 -5.23
CA GLU A 352 -26.86 27.68 -4.74
C GLU A 352 -25.75 28.73 -4.56
N ILE A 353 -25.58 29.66 -5.51
CA ILE A 353 -24.59 30.74 -5.44
C ILE A 353 -24.86 31.67 -4.25
N GLU A 354 -26.12 32.08 -4.01
CA GLU A 354 -26.45 32.89 -2.85
C GLU A 354 -26.33 32.11 -1.53
N GLN A 355 -26.64 30.80 -1.49
CA GLN A 355 -26.36 29.97 -0.31
C GLN A 355 -24.85 29.89 -0.02
N ALA A 356 -24.02 29.54 -1.00
CA ALA A 356 -22.57 29.45 -0.85
C ALA A 356 -21.95 30.78 -0.39
N LYS A 357 -22.52 31.91 -0.85
CA LYS A 357 -22.16 33.28 -0.43
C LYS A 357 -22.61 33.60 1.00
N ILE A 358 -23.75 33.09 1.46
CA ILE A 358 -24.18 33.18 2.87
C ILE A 358 -23.23 32.36 3.76
N GLU A 359 -22.92 31.13 3.37
CA GLU A 359 -21.97 30.25 4.07
C GLU A 359 -20.56 30.85 4.14
N LEU A 360 -20.04 31.37 3.03
CA LEU A 360 -18.74 32.05 2.98
C LEU A 360 -18.68 33.23 3.97
N ASN A 361 -19.77 34.01 4.08
CA ASN A 361 -19.84 35.11 5.04
C ASN A 361 -20.02 34.64 6.50
N SER A 362 -20.76 33.55 6.74
CA SER A 362 -20.88 32.96 8.08
C SER A 362 -19.53 32.37 8.55
N PHE A 363 -18.81 31.65 7.68
CA PHE A 363 -17.47 31.15 7.96
C PHE A 363 -16.43 32.27 8.15
N ARG A 364 -16.53 33.40 7.42
CA ARG A 364 -15.71 34.60 7.69
C ARG A 364 -15.96 35.14 9.11
N SER A 365 -17.21 35.26 9.52
CA SER A 365 -17.60 35.69 10.87
C SER A 365 -17.09 34.72 11.95
N LEU A 366 -17.27 33.41 11.73
CA LEU A 366 -16.80 32.34 12.62
C LEU A 366 -15.27 32.31 12.75
N ASN A 367 -14.54 32.55 11.66
CA ASN A 367 -13.08 32.58 11.64
C ASN A 367 -12.53 33.75 12.47
N ILE A 368 -13.20 34.91 12.44
CA ILE A 368 -12.86 36.07 13.29
C ILE A 368 -13.14 35.73 14.76
N SER A 369 -14.34 35.24 15.09
CA SER A 369 -14.70 34.97 16.48
C SER A 369 -13.88 33.84 17.11
N GLU A 370 -13.56 32.78 16.36
CA GLU A 370 -12.70 31.69 16.85
C GLU A 370 -11.25 32.16 17.03
N LYS A 371 -10.72 33.04 16.18
CA LYS A 371 -9.41 33.70 16.40
C LYS A 371 -9.37 34.55 17.68
N ASP A 372 -10.47 35.19 18.04
CA ASP A 372 -10.60 35.97 19.29
C ASP A 372 -10.86 35.11 20.54
N VAL A 373 -11.21 33.83 20.36
CA VAL A 373 -11.58 32.90 21.45
C VAL A 373 -10.47 31.88 21.73
N ILE A 374 -9.75 31.39 20.71
CA ILE A 374 -8.55 30.53 20.87
C ILE A 374 -7.57 31.06 21.93
N PRO A 375 -7.10 32.32 21.90
CA PRO A 375 -6.13 32.81 22.88
C PRO A 375 -6.70 32.83 24.31
N LYS A 376 -7.99 33.10 24.48
CA LYS A 376 -8.65 33.08 25.80
C LYS A 376 -8.79 31.67 26.35
N ARG A 377 -9.12 30.68 25.50
CA ARG A 377 -9.10 29.26 25.89
C ARG A 377 -7.68 28.82 26.27
N MET A 378 -6.67 29.23 25.49
CA MET A 378 -5.26 28.95 25.77
C MET A 378 -4.82 29.56 27.11
N GLU A 379 -5.18 30.82 27.38
CA GLU A 379 -4.93 31.52 28.65
C GLU A 379 -5.54 30.77 29.84
N THR A 380 -6.82 30.37 29.76
CA THR A 380 -7.46 29.59 30.85
C THR A 380 -6.78 28.23 31.10
N ILE A 381 -6.38 27.52 30.05
CA ILE A 381 -5.67 26.23 30.18
C ILE A 381 -4.26 26.46 30.74
N GLN A 382 -3.57 27.52 30.31
CA GLN A 382 -2.25 27.87 30.81
C GLN A 382 -2.29 28.21 32.30
N ASP A 383 -3.33 28.91 32.77
CA ASP A 383 -3.51 29.20 34.20
C ASP A 383 -3.87 27.97 35.03
N GLU A 384 -4.69 27.05 34.53
CA GLU A 384 -4.93 25.75 35.16
C GLU A 384 -3.63 24.94 35.27
N VAL A 385 -2.82 24.88 34.20
CA VAL A 385 -1.50 24.23 34.19
C VAL A 385 -0.54 24.92 35.17
N ASN A 386 -0.47 26.26 35.17
CA ASN A 386 0.34 27.04 36.10
C ASN A 386 -0.05 26.78 37.57
N TYR A 387 -1.35 26.61 37.85
CA TYR A 387 -1.86 26.26 39.18
C TYR A 387 -1.45 24.83 39.58
N LEU A 388 -1.60 23.86 38.67
CA LEU A 388 -1.20 22.47 38.91
C LEU A 388 0.30 22.32 39.15
N ILE A 389 1.16 23.00 38.36
CA ILE A 389 2.62 23.01 38.55
C ILE A 389 3.01 23.57 39.93
N LYS A 390 2.40 24.69 40.37
CA LYS A 390 2.64 25.25 41.70
C LYS A 390 2.26 24.24 42.79
N ARG A 391 1.04 23.69 42.70
CA ARG A 391 0.51 22.68 43.64
C ARG A 391 1.36 21.41 43.68
N GLU A 392 1.88 20.97 42.55
CA GLU A 392 2.82 19.84 42.49
C GLU A 392 4.12 20.18 43.21
N SER A 393 4.72 21.34 42.94
CA SER A 393 5.96 21.77 43.59
C SER A 393 5.85 21.88 45.11
N GLU A 394 4.71 22.37 45.63
CA GLU A 394 4.41 22.40 47.07
C GLU A 394 4.32 20.98 47.67
N LEU A 395 3.71 20.04 46.95
CA LEU A 395 3.59 18.65 47.39
C LEU A 395 4.93 17.91 47.35
N GLN A 396 5.74 18.14 46.31
CA GLN A 396 7.11 17.61 46.21
C GLN A 396 8.00 18.15 47.33
N GLN A 397 7.92 19.45 47.66
CA GLN A 397 8.67 20.03 48.78
C GLN A 397 8.26 19.43 50.13
N ARG A 398 6.95 19.26 50.38
CA ARG A 398 6.46 18.59 51.61
C ARG A 398 6.89 17.12 51.67
N TYR A 399 6.90 16.41 50.54
CA TYR A 399 7.39 15.04 50.47
C TYR A 399 8.89 14.97 50.82
N ALA A 400 9.70 15.89 50.31
CA ALA A 400 11.12 15.97 50.65
C ALA A 400 11.35 16.22 52.15
N GLN A 401 10.61 17.17 52.75
CA GLN A 401 10.67 17.47 54.20
C GLN A 401 10.28 16.26 55.05
N LEU A 402 9.16 15.61 54.75
CA LEU A 402 8.71 14.41 55.46
C LEU A 402 9.67 13.21 55.26
N SER A 403 10.37 13.15 54.13
CA SER A 403 11.41 12.15 53.87
C SER A 403 12.67 12.40 54.71
N THR A 404 13.09 13.66 54.87
CA THR A 404 14.21 14.01 55.77
C THR A 404 13.86 13.78 57.24
N GLU A 405 12.69 14.22 57.71
CA GLU A 405 12.23 13.95 59.09
C GLU A 405 12.14 12.44 59.37
N LYS A 406 11.60 11.66 58.42
CA LYS A 406 11.57 10.21 58.51
C LYS A 406 12.99 9.62 58.60
N HIS A 407 13.93 10.12 57.81
CA HIS A 407 15.30 9.63 57.82
C HIS A 407 16.00 9.91 59.16
N GLU A 408 15.90 11.15 59.68
CA GLU A 408 16.41 11.54 60.99
C GLU A 408 15.80 10.70 62.13
N LEU A 409 14.48 10.45 62.08
CA LEU A 409 13.82 9.57 63.05
C LEU A 409 14.28 8.11 62.94
N GLN A 410 14.54 7.59 61.73
CA GLN A 410 15.10 6.26 61.54
C GLN A 410 16.55 6.17 62.06
N GLU A 411 17.40 7.18 61.80
CA GLU A 411 18.75 7.25 62.38
C GLU A 411 18.70 7.35 63.91
N ARG A 412 17.76 8.13 64.46
CA ARG A 412 17.59 8.26 65.92
C ARG A 412 17.17 6.92 66.54
N ILE A 413 16.21 6.21 65.94
CA ILE A 413 15.80 4.86 66.37
C ILE A 413 17.00 3.90 66.32
N ASN A 414 17.75 3.87 65.21
CA ASN A 414 18.94 3.04 65.07
C ASN A 414 20.02 3.37 66.11
N SER A 415 20.20 4.65 66.48
CA SER A 415 21.14 5.09 67.51
C SER A 415 20.71 4.61 68.91
N LEU A 416 19.42 4.69 69.23
CA LEU A 416 18.86 4.25 70.52
C LEU A 416 18.85 2.73 70.64
N GLN A 417 18.66 2.01 69.54
CA GLN A 417 18.83 0.55 69.48
C GLN A 417 20.27 0.16 69.80
N LYS A 418 21.27 0.79 69.16
CA LYS A 418 22.70 0.55 69.47
C LYS A 418 23.08 0.94 70.90
N GLU A 419 22.55 2.04 71.43
CA GLU A 419 22.74 2.40 72.85
C GLU A 419 22.15 1.34 73.80
N LYS A 420 21.00 0.74 73.44
CA LYS A 420 20.42 -0.36 74.21
C LYS A 420 21.25 -1.64 74.09
N GLU A 421 21.60 -2.06 72.88
CA GLU A 421 22.46 -3.24 72.65
C GLU A 421 23.80 -3.10 73.40
N ASN A 422 24.40 -1.91 73.44
CA ASN A 422 25.62 -1.68 74.21
C ASN A 422 25.42 -1.75 75.74
N LYS A 423 24.24 -1.39 76.26
CA LYS A 423 23.91 -1.54 77.69
C LYS A 423 23.60 -2.99 78.04
N ASP A 424 22.73 -3.64 77.26
CA ASP A 424 22.41 -5.06 77.41
C ASP A 424 23.71 -5.91 77.39
N ASN A 425 24.66 -5.60 76.49
CA ASN A 425 25.98 -6.25 76.45
C ASN A 425 26.91 -5.86 77.62
N GLN A 426 26.81 -4.65 78.18
CA GLN A 426 27.58 -4.26 79.37
C GLN A 426 27.05 -4.93 80.64
N GLU A 427 25.74 -5.10 80.77
CA GLU A 427 25.13 -5.85 81.87
C GLU A 427 25.59 -7.33 81.83
N LEU A 428 25.58 -7.96 80.65
CA LEU A 428 26.13 -9.30 80.39
C LEU A 428 27.66 -9.46 80.58
N ILE A 429 28.39 -8.40 80.91
CA ILE A 429 29.83 -8.41 81.24
C ILE A 429 30.08 -8.18 82.74
N ASN A 430 29.06 -7.75 83.49
CA ASN A 430 29.13 -7.48 84.93
C ASN A 430 28.42 -8.54 85.79
N GLU A 431 27.69 -9.48 85.19
CA GLU A 431 27.20 -10.73 85.81
C GLU A 431 28.20 -11.90 85.63
#